data_AF-A0A955A529-F1
#
_entry.id   AF-A0A955A529-F1
#
_cell.length_a   1.000
_cell.length_b   1.000
_cell.length_c   1.000
_cell.angle_alpha   90.00
_cell.angle_beta   90.00
_cell.angle_gamma   90.00
#
_symmetry.space_group_name_H-M   'P 1'
#
loop_
_entity.id
_entity.type
_entity.pdbx_description
1 polymer ?
#
loop_
_entity_poly.entity_id
_entity_poly.type
_entity_poly.pdbx_seq_one_letter_code
_entity_poly.pdbx_strand_id
1 'polypeptide(L)'
;MMHASARRGSVLLEIVISVALFIAAGLTIFGSVRQSLRSAEGADVRAQAVDLASTAMAMLEAGLATPEMLNGPALRTMEHIEDASALAGEYSDAPMPESESEFDDEMLGFEAQATIPSVEQRLASTMWSLEIAAERSEFPGLHLVTVRSVKYATLDMDEVEASFELTQLVRLAPDAQDIVGEDGLNELAAPSGSSGGGL
;
A
#
# COMPACT_ATOMS: atom_id res chain seq x y z
N MET A 1 55.71 -11.29 54.43
CA MET A 1 55.55 -10.46 53.20
C MET A 1 54.68 -11.09 52.10
N MET A 2 54.24 -12.36 52.16
CA MET A 2 53.46 -12.99 51.07
C MET A 2 51.98 -12.54 50.93
N HIS A 3 51.38 -11.84 51.91
CA HIS A 3 49.96 -11.45 51.83
C HIS A 3 49.66 -10.23 50.93
N ALA A 4 50.67 -9.43 50.57
CA ALA A 4 50.46 -8.23 49.74
C ALA A 4 50.16 -8.55 48.27
N SER A 5 50.72 -9.64 47.74
CA SER A 5 50.52 -10.06 46.34
C SER A 5 49.12 -10.63 46.10
N ALA A 6 48.55 -11.34 47.08
CA ALA A 6 47.20 -11.91 46.98
C ALA A 6 46.11 -10.82 46.87
N ARG A 7 46.26 -9.70 47.59
CA ARG A 7 45.31 -8.57 47.54
C ARG A 7 45.31 -7.83 46.21
N ARG A 8 46.44 -7.78 45.51
CA ARG A 8 46.54 -7.15 44.18
C ARG A 8 45.92 -8.03 43.10
N GLY A 9 46.04 -9.35 43.23
CA GLY A 9 45.42 -10.31 42.32
C GLY A 9 43.89 -10.27 42.36
N SER A 10 43.29 -10.14 43.55
CA SER A 10 41.83 -10.07 43.66
C SER A 10 41.24 -8.81 43.02
N VAL A 11 41.91 -7.65 43.17
CA VAL A 11 41.46 -6.40 42.54
C VAL A 11 41.50 -6.48 41.01
N LEU A 12 42.56 -7.05 40.43
CA LEU A 12 42.62 -7.27 38.98
C LEU A 12 41.50 -8.21 38.51
N LEU A 13 41.26 -9.30 39.25
CA LEU A 13 40.19 -10.25 38.94
C LEU A 13 38.81 -9.57 39.00
N GLU A 14 38.56 -8.76 40.02
CA GLU A 14 37.30 -8.02 40.20
C GLU A 14 37.05 -7.04 39.04
N ILE A 15 38.08 -6.30 38.63
CA ILE A 15 37.98 -5.38 37.48
C ILE A 15 37.68 -6.17 36.20
N VAL A 16 38.38 -7.27 35.96
CA VAL A 16 38.18 -8.11 34.76
C VAL A 16 36.76 -8.69 34.73
N ILE A 17 36.28 -9.21 35.87
CA ILE A 17 34.91 -9.72 35.99
C ILE A 17 33.89 -8.60 35.76
N SER A 18 34.10 -7.41 36.33
CA SER A 18 33.21 -6.26 36.14
C SER A 18 33.13 -5.84 34.67
N VAL A 19 34.27 -5.78 33.99
CA VAL A 19 34.33 -5.48 32.55
C VAL A 19 33.65 -6.57 31.73
N ALA A 20 33.87 -7.85 32.06
CA ALA A 20 33.24 -8.96 31.35
C ALA A 20 31.70 -8.93 31.49
N LEU A 21 31.19 -8.68 32.70
CA LEU A 21 29.76 -8.57 32.95
C LEU A 21 29.15 -7.36 32.24
N PHE A 22 29.87 -6.23 32.22
CA PHE A 22 29.42 -5.04 31.50
C PHE A 22 29.31 -5.30 29.99
N ILE A 23 30.32 -5.94 29.39
CA ILE A 23 30.29 -6.30 27.96
C ILE A 23 29.15 -7.28 27.68
N ALA A 24 28.97 -8.31 28.51
CA ALA A 24 27.89 -9.28 28.35
C ALA A 24 26.51 -8.61 28.38
N ALA A 25 26.27 -7.74 29.37
CA ALA A 25 25.02 -6.98 29.49
C ALA A 25 24.79 -6.08 28.26
N GLY A 26 25.84 -5.39 27.80
CA GLY A 26 25.79 -4.54 26.61
C GLY A 26 25.38 -5.32 25.35
N LEU A 27 25.98 -6.50 25.14
CA LEU A 27 25.64 -7.38 24.02
C LEU A 27 24.20 -7.90 24.11
N THR A 28 23.73 -8.25 25.31
CA THR A 28 22.34 -8.69 25.52
C THR A 28 21.34 -7.58 25.19
N ILE A 29 21.54 -6.37 25.71
CA ILE A 29 20.66 -5.23 25.44
C ILE A 29 20.66 -4.90 23.95
N PHE A 30 21.84 -4.85 23.33
CA PHE A 30 21.97 -4.55 21.91
C PHE A 30 21.29 -5.60 21.02
N GLY A 31 21.39 -6.88 21.39
CA GLY A 31 20.66 -7.96 20.74
C GLY A 31 19.13 -7.75 20.83
N SER A 32 18.63 -7.37 22.01
CA SER A 32 17.20 -7.06 22.20
C SER A 32 16.74 -5.91 21.32
N VAL A 33 17.50 -4.81 21.25
CA VAL A 33 17.14 -3.63 20.44
C VAL A 33 17.07 -3.99 18.95
N ARG A 34 18.04 -4.75 18.44
CA ARG A 34 18.02 -5.22 17.03
C ARG A 34 16.80 -6.07 16.72
N GLN A 35 16.40 -6.93 17.65
CA GLN A 35 15.21 -7.75 17.47
C GLN A 35 13.94 -6.89 17.45
N SER A 36 13.85 -5.88 18.31
CA SER A 36 12.73 -4.93 18.32
C SER A 36 12.63 -4.14 17.01
N LEU A 37 13.76 -3.70 16.46
CA LEU A 37 13.78 -2.98 15.17
C LEU A 37 13.26 -3.86 14.02
N ARG A 38 13.76 -5.10 13.89
CA ARG A 38 13.26 -6.04 12.87
C ARG A 38 11.79 -6.37 13.04
N SER A 39 11.31 -6.44 14.29
CA SER A 39 9.89 -6.65 14.56
C SER A 39 9.04 -5.46 14.14
N ALA A 40 9.55 -4.24 14.28
CA ALA A 40 8.86 -3.03 13.83
C ALA A 40 8.81 -2.97 12.30
N GLU A 41 9.95 -3.23 11.63
CA GLU A 41 10.01 -3.32 10.17
C GLU A 41 9.02 -4.35 9.61
N GLY A 42 8.92 -5.53 10.25
CA GLY A 42 7.93 -6.54 9.86
C GLY A 42 6.48 -6.14 10.11
N ALA A 43 6.21 -5.30 11.12
CA ALA A 43 4.87 -4.81 11.41
C ALA A 43 4.38 -3.85 10.31
N ASP A 44 5.25 -2.96 9.84
CA ASP A 44 4.94 -2.02 8.76
C ASP A 44 4.64 -2.76 7.45
N VAL A 45 5.45 -3.77 7.11
CA VAL A 45 5.21 -4.62 5.92
C VAL A 45 3.87 -5.35 6.02
N ARG A 46 3.52 -5.87 7.19
CA ARG A 46 2.22 -6.53 7.40
C ARG A 46 1.05 -5.53 7.30
N ALA A 47 1.19 -4.32 7.84
CA ALA A 47 0.16 -3.28 7.72
C ALA A 47 -0.13 -2.95 6.26
N GLN A 48 0.92 -2.77 5.44
CA GLN A 48 0.77 -2.55 4.00
C GLN A 48 0.08 -3.73 3.29
N ALA A 49 0.42 -4.97 3.64
CA ALA A 49 -0.24 -6.16 3.08
C ALA A 49 -1.76 -6.16 3.33
N VAL A 50 -2.16 -5.80 4.55
CA VAL A 50 -3.55 -5.72 4.99
C VAL A 50 -4.28 -4.60 4.26
N ASP A 51 -3.70 -3.41 4.20
CA ASP A 51 -4.31 -2.25 3.52
C ASP A 51 -4.53 -2.53 2.03
N LEU A 52 -3.54 -3.17 1.39
CA LEU A 52 -3.59 -3.51 -0.04
C LEU A 52 -4.68 -4.56 -0.32
N ALA A 53 -4.74 -5.64 0.48
CA ALA A 53 -5.79 -6.66 0.35
C ALA A 53 -7.19 -6.07 0.64
N SER A 54 -7.31 -5.23 1.67
CA SER A 54 -8.58 -4.60 2.04
C SER A 54 -9.07 -3.62 0.99
N THR A 55 -8.17 -2.84 0.39
CA THR A 55 -8.49 -1.91 -0.70
C THR A 55 -8.95 -2.69 -1.94
N ALA A 56 -8.22 -3.74 -2.33
CA ALA A 56 -8.63 -4.60 -3.45
C ALA A 56 -10.00 -5.24 -3.20
N MET A 57 -10.26 -5.73 -1.99
CA MET A 57 -11.56 -6.26 -1.60
C MET A 57 -12.67 -5.22 -1.74
N ALA A 58 -12.44 -4.00 -1.23
CA ALA A 58 -13.40 -2.91 -1.32
C ALA A 58 -13.70 -2.50 -2.78
N MET A 59 -12.70 -2.52 -3.66
CA MET A 59 -12.89 -2.26 -5.09
C MET A 59 -13.77 -3.34 -5.76
N LEU A 60 -13.57 -4.60 -5.41
CA LEU A 60 -14.42 -5.71 -5.88
C LEU A 60 -15.85 -5.60 -5.35
N GLU A 61 -16.02 -5.24 -4.09
CA GLU A 61 -17.35 -5.04 -3.46
C GLU A 61 -18.12 -3.87 -4.06
N ALA A 62 -17.42 -2.78 -4.37
CA ALA A 62 -18.00 -1.61 -5.01
C ALA A 62 -18.28 -1.84 -6.52
N GLY A 63 -17.84 -2.98 -7.08
CA GLY A 63 -17.92 -3.26 -8.51
C GLY A 63 -17.06 -2.31 -9.37
N LEU A 64 -16.04 -1.69 -8.77
CA LEU A 64 -15.12 -0.76 -9.44
C LEU A 64 -14.01 -1.47 -10.21
N ALA A 65 -13.77 -2.75 -9.91
CA ALA A 65 -12.81 -3.58 -10.61
C ALA A 65 -13.29 -5.04 -10.67
N THR A 66 -12.75 -5.79 -11.62
CA THR A 66 -12.93 -7.25 -11.68
C THR A 66 -11.72 -7.97 -11.08
N PRO A 67 -11.86 -9.24 -10.64
CA PRO A 67 -10.73 -10.02 -10.14
C PRO A 67 -9.54 -10.09 -11.10
N GLU A 68 -9.80 -10.16 -12.41
CA GLU A 68 -8.78 -10.26 -13.46
C GLU A 68 -7.98 -8.95 -13.60
N MET A 69 -8.64 -7.80 -13.43
CA MET A 69 -8.00 -6.48 -13.49
C MET A 69 -7.02 -6.25 -12.33
N LEU A 70 -7.37 -6.77 -11.15
CA LEU A 70 -6.57 -6.58 -9.93
C LEU A 70 -5.49 -7.66 -9.73
N ASN A 71 -5.47 -8.71 -10.56
CA ASN A 71 -4.45 -9.74 -10.51
C ASN A 71 -3.11 -9.26 -11.08
N GLY A 72 -2.03 -9.41 -10.30
CA GLY A 72 -0.66 -9.06 -10.69
C GLY A 72 -0.04 -7.94 -9.87
N PRO A 73 1.01 -7.27 -10.39
CA PRO A 73 1.73 -6.23 -9.66
C PRO A 73 0.79 -5.08 -9.26
N ALA A 74 0.83 -4.68 -7.98
CA ALA A 74 -0.07 -3.67 -7.42
C ALA A 74 0.03 -2.30 -8.10
N LEU A 75 1.15 -2.01 -8.77
CA LEU A 75 1.37 -0.80 -9.58
C LEU A 75 0.27 -0.57 -10.63
N ARG A 76 -0.27 -1.63 -11.24
CA ARG A 76 -1.29 -1.50 -12.29
C ARG A 76 -2.58 -0.85 -11.80
N THR A 77 -2.90 -1.01 -10.52
CA THR A 77 -4.14 -0.48 -9.93
C THR A 77 -4.07 1.03 -9.74
N MET A 78 -2.88 1.61 -9.50
CA MET A 78 -2.74 3.05 -9.23
C MET A 78 -2.65 3.89 -10.51
N GLU A 79 -2.09 3.36 -11.59
CA GLU A 79 -1.97 4.09 -12.88
C GLU A 79 -3.34 4.50 -13.43
N HIS A 80 -4.36 3.66 -13.28
CA HIS A 80 -5.73 3.99 -13.74
C HIS A 80 -6.47 5.03 -12.90
N ILE A 81 -6.03 5.29 -11.66
CA ILE A 81 -6.66 6.29 -10.79
C ILE A 81 -6.17 7.69 -11.13
N GLU A 82 -4.91 7.84 -11.58
CA GLU A 82 -4.37 9.13 -12.00
C GLU A 82 -5.10 9.67 -13.25
N ASP A 83 -5.42 8.80 -14.22
CA ASP A 83 -6.22 9.13 -15.39
C ASP A 83 -7.65 9.59 -15.03
N ALA A 84 -8.26 8.96 -14.02
CA ALA A 84 -9.58 9.36 -13.52
C ALA A 84 -9.54 10.72 -12.80
N SER A 85 -8.42 11.05 -12.14
CA SER A 85 -8.24 12.36 -11.50
C SER A 85 -7.98 13.48 -12.51
N ALA A 86 -7.34 13.18 -13.64
CA ALA A 86 -7.12 14.14 -14.72
C ALA A 86 -8.45 14.63 -15.32
N LEU A 87 -9.49 13.79 -15.35
CA LEU A 87 -10.85 14.17 -15.72
C LEU A 87 -11.58 14.99 -14.64
N ALA A 88 -11.15 14.90 -13.38
CA ALA A 88 -11.70 15.70 -12.28
C ALA A 88 -11.05 17.10 -12.15
N GLY A 89 -9.94 17.35 -12.86
CA GLY A 89 -9.21 18.63 -12.85
C GLY A 89 -9.94 19.80 -13.52
N GLU A 90 -11.03 19.56 -14.25
CA GLU A 90 -11.82 20.60 -14.94
C GLU A 90 -12.82 21.34 -14.02
N TYR A 91 -12.52 21.41 -12.72
CA TYR A 91 -13.24 22.25 -11.74
C TYR A 91 -12.31 23.22 -10.98
N SER A 92 -11.08 23.42 -11.44
CA SER A 92 -10.11 24.37 -10.88
C SER A 92 -10.21 25.77 -11.51
N ASP A 93 -11.41 26.31 -11.70
CA ASP A 93 -11.60 27.71 -12.12
C ASP A 93 -12.66 28.43 -11.27
N ALA A 94 -13.01 27.86 -10.11
CA ALA A 94 -13.76 28.59 -9.11
C ALA A 94 -12.86 29.69 -8.51
N PRO A 95 -13.26 30.97 -8.58
CA PRO A 95 -12.48 32.06 -8.01
C PRO A 95 -12.29 31.81 -6.52
N MET A 96 -11.04 31.58 -6.12
CA MET A 96 -10.67 31.46 -4.72
C MET A 96 -11.11 32.75 -4.01
N PRO A 97 -11.82 32.68 -2.88
CA PRO A 97 -11.98 33.85 -2.04
C PRO A 97 -10.59 34.33 -1.65
N GLU A 98 -10.28 35.60 -1.94
CA GLU A 98 -9.07 36.26 -1.51
C GLU A 98 -9.03 36.28 0.03
N SER A 99 -8.47 35.24 0.64
CA SER A 99 -8.20 35.21 2.06
C SER A 99 -6.87 35.92 2.29
N GLU A 100 -6.94 37.25 2.40
CA GLU A 100 -5.90 38.07 3.00
C GLU A 100 -5.78 37.71 4.49
N SER A 101 -5.07 36.63 4.80
CA SER A 101 -4.61 36.37 6.16
C SER A 101 -3.11 36.60 6.21
N GLU A 102 -2.72 37.79 6.66
CA GLU A 102 -1.42 38.10 7.25
C GLU A 102 -1.22 37.15 8.45
N PHE A 103 -0.71 35.95 8.19
CA PHE A 103 -0.16 35.09 9.24
C PHE A 103 1.33 35.39 9.32
N ASP A 104 1.73 36.02 10.43
CA ASP A 104 3.10 36.39 10.72
C ASP A 104 4.07 35.21 10.57
N ASP A 105 5.02 35.38 9.65
CA ASP A 105 5.99 34.42 9.12
C ASP A 105 7.22 34.21 10.04
N GLU A 106 7.05 34.40 11.35
CA GLU A 106 8.15 34.34 12.33
C GLU A 106 7.77 33.56 13.59
N MET A 107 7.57 32.24 13.48
CA MET A 107 7.93 31.32 14.57
C MET A 107 7.81 29.88 14.11
N LEU A 108 8.95 29.30 13.72
CA LEU A 108 9.54 28.06 14.28
C LEU A 108 10.53 27.49 13.27
N GLY A 109 11.83 27.71 13.53
CA GLY A 109 12.95 27.06 12.84
C GLY A 109 13.05 25.57 13.19
N PHE A 110 12.03 24.79 12.86
CA PHE A 110 12.05 23.34 12.89
C PHE A 110 12.23 22.83 11.45
N GLU A 111 13.44 23.02 10.91
CA GLU A 111 13.87 22.36 9.67
C GLU A 111 14.13 20.86 9.92
N ALA A 112 13.12 20.14 10.40
CA ALA A 112 13.07 18.72 10.12
C ALA A 112 12.63 18.58 8.67
N GLN A 113 13.60 18.61 7.75
CA GLN A 113 13.42 18.08 6.40
C GLN A 113 13.12 16.58 6.54
N ALA A 114 11.87 16.27 6.87
CA ALA A 114 11.29 14.98 6.59
C ALA A 114 11.33 14.89 5.07
N THR A 115 12.37 14.25 4.54
CA THR A 115 12.45 13.87 3.15
C THR A 115 11.23 12.99 2.88
N ILE A 116 10.16 13.60 2.38
CA ILE A 116 9.00 12.86 1.90
C ILE A 116 9.56 12.03 0.76
N PRO A 117 9.60 10.68 0.87
CA PRO A 117 10.07 9.87 -0.24
C PRO A 117 9.20 10.18 -1.45
N SER A 118 9.83 10.46 -2.59
CA SER A 118 9.10 10.75 -3.83
C SER A 118 8.08 9.64 -4.11
N VAL A 119 6.92 10.01 -4.66
CA VAL A 119 5.85 9.07 -5.03
C VAL A 119 6.41 7.96 -5.93
N GLU A 120 7.31 8.28 -6.86
CA GLU A 120 8.03 7.30 -7.69
C GLU A 120 8.93 6.34 -6.89
N GLN A 121 9.53 6.78 -5.77
CA GLN A 121 10.32 5.91 -4.90
C GLN A 121 9.43 4.98 -4.06
N ARG A 122 8.19 5.40 -3.78
CA ARG A 122 7.16 4.51 -3.21
C ARG A 122 6.69 3.49 -4.25
N LEU A 123 6.53 3.91 -5.51
CA LEU A 123 6.01 3.09 -6.59
C LEU A 123 7.03 2.10 -7.17
N ALA A 124 8.30 2.51 -7.36
CA ALA A 124 9.38 1.62 -7.80
C ALA A 124 9.77 0.56 -6.74
N SER A 125 9.18 0.62 -5.53
CA SER A 125 9.44 -0.28 -4.40
C SER A 125 8.43 -1.40 -4.22
N THR A 126 7.34 -1.42 -4.99
CA THR A 126 6.29 -2.40 -4.75
C THR A 126 6.65 -3.71 -5.42
N MET A 127 7.53 -4.48 -4.77
CA MET A 127 7.60 -5.95 -4.91
C MET A 127 6.30 -6.64 -4.43
N TRP A 128 5.19 -5.89 -4.40
CA TRP A 128 3.87 -6.32 -4.02
C TRP A 128 3.10 -6.78 -5.25
N SER A 129 2.54 -7.98 -5.17
CA SER A 129 1.61 -8.54 -6.13
C SER A 129 0.31 -8.90 -5.41
N LEU A 130 -0.79 -8.76 -6.14
CA LEU A 130 -2.10 -9.28 -5.77
C LEU A 130 -2.36 -10.57 -6.52
N GLU A 131 -2.87 -11.55 -5.79
CA GLU A 131 -3.41 -12.78 -6.33
C GLU A 131 -4.86 -12.90 -5.84
N ILE A 132 -5.80 -12.94 -6.78
CA ILE A 132 -7.22 -12.92 -6.49
C ILE A 132 -7.85 -14.14 -7.14
N ALA A 133 -8.48 -14.95 -6.31
CA ALA A 133 -9.28 -16.10 -6.72
C ALA A 133 -10.75 -15.81 -6.41
N ALA A 134 -11.63 -16.07 -7.38
CA ALA A 134 -13.07 -15.94 -7.21
C ALA A 134 -13.75 -17.26 -7.55
N GLU A 135 -14.44 -17.84 -6.57
CA GLU A 135 -15.18 -19.09 -6.72
C GLU A 135 -16.68 -18.84 -6.55
N ARG A 136 -17.51 -19.59 -7.28
CA ARG A 136 -18.97 -19.46 -7.13
C ARG A 136 -19.39 -20.08 -5.79
N SER A 137 -20.08 -19.32 -4.94
CA SER A 137 -20.56 -19.84 -3.66
C SER A 137 -21.88 -20.62 -3.79
N GLU A 138 -22.28 -21.31 -2.73
CA GLU A 138 -23.61 -21.93 -2.61
C GLU A 138 -24.75 -20.91 -2.53
N PHE A 139 -24.43 -19.65 -2.20
CA PHE A 139 -25.39 -18.57 -2.09
C PHE A 139 -25.61 -17.91 -3.46
N PRO A 140 -26.85 -17.88 -3.98
CA PRO A 140 -27.13 -17.31 -5.29
C PRO A 140 -26.69 -15.84 -5.41
N GLY A 141 -25.84 -15.57 -6.40
CA GLY A 141 -25.34 -14.22 -6.68
C GLY A 141 -24.19 -13.74 -5.77
N LEU A 142 -23.62 -14.62 -4.94
CA LEU A 142 -22.39 -14.35 -4.19
C LEU A 142 -21.26 -15.26 -4.67
N HIS A 143 -20.05 -14.70 -4.69
CA HIS A 143 -18.80 -15.38 -4.96
C HIS A 143 -17.95 -15.39 -3.69
N LEU A 144 -17.27 -16.50 -3.42
CA LEU A 144 -16.22 -16.56 -2.42
C LEU A 144 -14.96 -16.00 -3.07
N VAL A 145 -14.56 -14.80 -2.65
CA VAL A 145 -13.38 -14.11 -3.16
C VAL A 145 -12.28 -14.22 -2.13
N THR A 146 -11.12 -14.69 -2.56
CA THR A 146 -9.88 -14.71 -1.78
C THR A 146 -8.88 -13.75 -2.42
N VAL A 147 -8.49 -12.72 -1.66
CA VAL A 147 -7.49 -11.72 -2.03
C VAL A 147 -6.23 -11.99 -1.24
N ARG A 148 -5.12 -12.26 -1.94
CA ARG A 148 -3.81 -12.45 -1.34
C ARG A 148 -2.86 -11.37 -1.80
N SER A 149 -2.32 -10.60 -0.86
CA SER A 149 -1.21 -9.68 -1.10
C SER A 149 0.11 -10.40 -0.78
N VAL A 150 1.07 -10.33 -1.70
CA VAL A 150 2.37 -10.99 -1.59
C VAL A 150 3.46 -9.97 -1.85
N LYS A 151 4.40 -9.84 -0.92
CA LYS A 151 5.65 -9.10 -1.10
C LYS A 151 6.77 -10.07 -1.39
N TYR A 152 7.43 -9.89 -2.52
CA TYR A 152 8.66 -10.62 -2.84
C TYR A 152 9.88 -9.91 -2.26
N ALA A 153 10.87 -10.68 -1.83
CA ALA A 153 12.14 -10.15 -1.33
C ALA A 153 13.05 -9.65 -2.48
N THR A 154 12.83 -10.17 -3.69
CA THR A 154 13.60 -9.87 -4.89
C THR A 154 12.69 -9.64 -6.10
N LEU A 155 13.23 -8.98 -7.13
CA LEU A 155 12.52 -8.72 -8.39
C LEU A 155 12.22 -9.99 -9.19
N ASP A 156 12.97 -11.06 -8.97
CA ASP A 156 12.77 -12.35 -9.64
C ASP A 156 11.55 -13.11 -9.09
N MET A 157 10.92 -12.61 -8.02
CA MET A 157 9.70 -13.15 -7.41
C MET A 157 9.84 -14.58 -6.85
N ASP A 158 11.08 -15.05 -6.64
CA ASP A 158 11.35 -16.42 -6.16
C ASP A 158 11.20 -16.59 -4.64
N GLU A 159 11.39 -15.51 -3.87
CA GLU A 159 11.34 -15.52 -2.42
C GLU A 159 10.24 -14.60 -1.90
N VAL A 160 9.29 -15.15 -1.14
CA VAL A 160 8.22 -14.40 -0.50
C VAL A 160 8.72 -13.86 0.83
N GLU A 161 8.79 -12.53 0.96
CA GLU A 161 9.15 -11.84 2.19
C GLU A 161 7.96 -11.79 3.16
N ALA A 162 6.77 -11.50 2.64
CA ALA A 162 5.54 -11.41 3.41
C ALA A 162 4.32 -11.74 2.55
N SER A 163 3.28 -12.29 3.18
CA SER A 163 1.98 -12.47 2.54
C SER A 163 0.84 -12.26 3.53
N PHE A 164 -0.30 -11.82 3.02
CA PHE A 164 -1.55 -11.71 3.77
C PHE A 164 -2.70 -12.15 2.88
N GLU A 165 -3.66 -12.88 3.46
CA GLU A 165 -4.80 -13.43 2.74
C GLU A 165 -6.09 -13.02 3.44
N LEU A 166 -7.06 -12.55 2.64
CA LEU A 166 -8.39 -12.16 3.07
C LEU A 166 -9.41 -12.91 2.21
N THR A 167 -10.39 -13.55 2.86
CA THR A 167 -11.45 -14.29 2.17
C THR A 167 -12.81 -13.78 2.61
N GLN A 168 -13.69 -13.47 1.66
CA GLN A 168 -15.03 -12.97 1.95
C GLN A 168 -16.02 -13.26 0.81
N LEU A 169 -17.31 -13.34 1.15
CA LEU A 169 -18.40 -13.47 0.18
C LEU A 169 -18.77 -12.11 -0.39
N VAL A 170 -18.65 -11.94 -1.71
CA VAL A 170 -18.94 -10.68 -2.41
C VAL A 170 -19.91 -10.90 -3.56
N ARG A 171 -20.80 -9.93 -3.75
CA ARG A 171 -21.62 -9.84 -4.96
C ARG A 171 -20.77 -9.21 -6.06
N LEU A 172 -20.19 -10.04 -6.90
CA LEU A 172 -19.53 -9.54 -8.11
C LEU A 172 -20.60 -8.99 -9.05
N ALA A 173 -20.36 -7.82 -9.63
CA ALA A 173 -21.21 -7.32 -10.71
C ALA A 173 -21.24 -8.40 -11.80
N PRO A 174 -22.43 -8.79 -12.31
CA PRO A 174 -22.49 -9.70 -13.45
C PRO A 174 -21.66 -9.07 -14.54
N ASP A 175 -20.67 -9.81 -15.06
CA ASP A 175 -19.67 -9.35 -16.05
C ASP A 175 -20.23 -8.13 -16.73
N ALA A 176 -19.76 -6.95 -16.31
CA ALA A 176 -20.10 -5.73 -17.00
C ALA A 176 -19.49 -5.95 -18.38
N GLN A 177 -20.26 -6.57 -19.26
CA GLN A 177 -20.06 -6.49 -20.68
C GLN A 177 -20.07 -4.99 -20.85
N ASP A 178 -18.88 -4.46 -21.03
CA ASP A 178 -18.60 -3.11 -21.39
C ASP A 178 -19.25 -2.94 -22.77
N ILE A 179 -20.57 -2.84 -22.76
CA ILE A 179 -21.37 -2.36 -23.87
C ILE A 179 -21.11 -0.86 -23.79
N VAL A 180 -19.89 -0.46 -24.15
CA VAL A 180 -19.62 0.89 -24.62
C VAL A 180 -20.62 1.08 -25.74
N GLY A 181 -21.70 1.79 -25.43
CA GLY A 181 -22.71 2.13 -26.38
C GLY A 181 -22.14 3.12 -27.40
N GLU A 182 -21.30 2.63 -28.32
CA GLU A 182 -20.98 3.35 -29.56
C GLU A 182 -22.22 3.42 -30.47
N ASP A 183 -23.23 2.56 -30.25
CA ASP A 183 -24.45 2.52 -31.05
C ASP A 183 -25.46 3.66 -30.74
N GLY A 184 -25.24 4.46 -29.69
CA GLY A 184 -26.19 5.51 -29.30
C GLY A 184 -26.10 6.83 -30.08
N LEU A 185 -25.00 7.08 -30.81
CA LEU A 185 -24.76 8.38 -31.45
C LEU A 185 -25.02 8.41 -32.96
N ASN A 186 -25.26 7.26 -33.60
CA ASN A 186 -25.47 7.20 -35.05
C ASN A 186 -26.95 7.29 -35.49
N GLU A 187 -27.91 7.22 -34.55
CA GLU A 187 -29.35 7.25 -34.89
C GLU A 187 -29.93 8.67 -35.05
N LEU A 188 -29.20 9.73 -34.66
CA LEU A 188 -29.63 11.13 -34.81
C LEU A 188 -29.27 11.78 -36.16
N ALA A 189 -28.58 11.07 -37.05
CA ALA A 189 -28.16 11.61 -38.35
C ALA A 189 -29.00 11.14 -39.55
N ALA A 190 -30.16 10.53 -39.34
CA ALA A 190 -31.07 10.20 -40.45
C ALA A 190 -31.95 11.42 -40.80
N PRO A 191 -31.74 12.10 -41.95
CA PRO A 191 -32.64 13.15 -42.41
C PRO A 191 -34.00 12.55 -42.74
N SER A 192 -35.04 13.05 -42.07
CA SER A 192 -36.43 12.69 -42.30
C SER A 192 -36.82 13.11 -43.72
N GLY A 193 -36.77 12.14 -44.66
CA GLY A 193 -37.24 12.32 -46.03
C GLY A 193 -38.75 12.51 -46.06
N SER A 194 -39.17 13.78 -46.07
CA SER A 194 -40.53 14.24 -46.35
C SER A 194 -40.95 13.81 -47.76
N SER A 195 -41.58 12.65 -47.89
CA SER A 195 -42.29 12.22 -49.10
C SER A 195 -43.63 12.97 -49.19
N GLY A 196 -43.61 14.12 -49.87
CA GLY A 196 -44.81 14.85 -50.25
C GLY A 196 -45.39 14.28 -51.54
N GLY A 197 -46.39 13.40 -51.41
CA GLY A 197 -47.29 13.01 -52.49
C GLY A 197 -48.53 13.92 -52.52
N GLY A 198 -48.82 14.48 -53.69
CA GLY A 198 -50.03 15.26 -53.95
C GLY A 198 -50.28 15.37 -55.45
N LEU A 199 -51.37 14.71 -55.89
CA LEU A 199 -51.90 14.60 -57.25
C LEU A 199 -52.44 15.92 -57.80
#